data_AF-A0A955RS81-F1
#
_entry.id   AF-A0A955RS81-F1
#
_cell.length_a   1.000
_cell.length_b   1.000
_cell.length_c   1.000
_cell.angle_alpha   90.00
_cell.angle_beta   90.00
_cell.angle_gamma   90.00
#
_symmetry.space_group_name_H-M   'P 1'
#
loop_
_entity.id
_entity.type
_entity.pdbx_description
1 polymer ?
#
loop_
_entity_poly.entity_id
_entity_poly.type
_entity_poly.pdbx_seq_one_letter_code
_entity_poly.pdbx_strand_id
1 'polypeptide(L)'
;MTYYYFGASLPVLTFSGKLPFTVAEFLDDARRQMTRGDARLLVALLGAEHIATASPVLKQVFEFEQSLNNHVAVYRALKLNRDPQTVTRGAYGANPELQQLVKDAANAADPLEGDKVLSRARWNFYENLMVGEFYTPAFIMLYGLKLKIVERYHNIASPQGREKYEELKKVDFPEGMFANL
;
A
#
# COMPACT_ATOMS: atom_id res chain seq x y z
N MET A 1 -0.82 -16.49 18.79
CA MET A 1 -0.35 -15.68 19.94
C MET A 1 -1.09 -14.35 19.89
N THR A 2 -1.39 -13.74 21.03
CA THR A 2 -2.09 -12.45 21.09
C THR A 2 -1.17 -11.41 21.71
N TYR A 3 -1.17 -10.20 21.16
CA TYR A 3 -0.26 -9.09 21.51
C TYR A 3 -1.03 -7.95 22.17
N TYR A 4 -1.71 -8.24 23.29
CA TYR A 4 -2.59 -7.28 23.96
C TYR A 4 -1.90 -5.95 24.31
N TYR A 5 -0.76 -6.01 25.00
CA TYR A 5 -0.03 -4.80 25.40
C TYR A 5 0.47 -4.01 24.20
N PHE A 6 1.07 -4.69 23.22
CA PHE A 6 1.59 -4.01 22.05
C PHE A 6 0.45 -3.35 21.27
N GLY A 7 -0.60 -4.11 20.94
CA GLY A 7 -1.75 -3.58 20.20
C GLY A 7 -2.48 -2.45 20.93
N ALA A 8 -2.62 -2.52 22.25
CA ALA A 8 -3.24 -1.46 23.05
C ALA A 8 -2.37 -0.20 23.18
N SER A 9 -1.04 -0.33 23.06
CA SER A 9 -0.11 0.81 23.07
C SER A 9 -0.10 1.60 21.76
N LEU A 10 -0.66 1.04 20.68
CA LEU A 10 -0.63 1.68 19.36
C LEU A 10 -1.64 2.85 19.28
N PRO A 11 -1.19 4.06 18.91
CA PRO A 11 -2.07 5.19 18.73
C PRO A 11 -2.98 4.99 17.52
N VAL A 12 -4.20 5.53 17.60
CA VAL A 12 -5.15 5.53 16.50
C VAL A 12 -4.57 6.30 15.31
N LEU A 13 -4.50 5.64 14.15
CA LEU A 13 -4.07 6.26 12.91
C LEU A 13 -5.26 6.85 12.17
N THR A 14 -5.06 8.01 11.57
CA THR A 14 -5.96 8.60 10.59
C THR A 14 -5.19 8.84 9.29
N PHE A 15 -5.84 8.66 8.14
CA PHE A 15 -5.15 8.67 6.83
C PHE A 15 -4.39 9.99 6.55
N SER A 16 -4.97 11.12 6.94
CA SER A 16 -4.37 12.46 6.79
C SER A 16 -3.91 13.02 8.14
N GLY A 17 -3.65 12.14 9.10
CA GLY A 17 -3.26 12.51 10.46
C GLY A 17 -1.79 12.86 10.61
N LYS A 18 -1.42 13.19 11.84
CA LYS A 18 -0.02 13.28 12.24
C LYS A 18 0.61 11.89 12.24
N LEU A 19 1.87 11.82 11.85
CA LEU A 19 2.69 10.61 11.99
C LEU A 19 3.06 10.46 13.48
N PRO A 20 2.57 9.42 14.18
CA PRO A 20 2.89 9.26 15.60
C PRO A 20 4.33 8.80 15.84
N PHE A 21 4.85 7.99 14.91
CA PHE A 21 6.21 7.46 14.84
C PHE A 21 6.42 6.89 13.44
N THR A 22 7.68 6.67 13.07
CA THR A 22 8.09 6.11 11.78
C THR A 22 7.80 4.61 11.69
N VAL A 23 7.78 4.07 10.46
CA VAL A 23 7.70 2.61 10.28
C VAL A 23 8.95 1.92 10.85
N ALA A 24 10.10 2.58 10.83
CA ALA A 24 11.33 2.06 11.41
C ALA A 24 11.21 1.87 12.94
N GLU A 25 10.73 2.90 13.65
CA GLU A 25 10.48 2.84 15.10
C GLU A 25 9.44 1.75 15.43
N PHE A 26 8.35 1.68 14.66
CA PHE A 26 7.34 0.63 14.81
C PHE A 26 7.91 -0.79 14.65
N LEU A 27 8.80 -1.02 13.68
CA LEU A 27 9.44 -2.31 13.46
C LEU A 27 10.39 -2.68 14.61
N ASP A 28 11.09 -1.70 15.19
CA ASP A 28 11.96 -1.94 16.34
C ASP A 28 11.15 -2.30 17.60
N ASP A 29 10.00 -1.66 17.81
CA ASP A 29 9.08 -2.04 18.89
C ASP A 29 8.48 -3.43 18.66
N ALA A 30 8.06 -3.73 17.44
CA ALA A 30 7.55 -5.04 17.06
C ALA A 30 8.56 -6.16 17.32
N ARG A 31 9.86 -5.94 17.03
CA ARG A 31 10.92 -6.93 17.31
C ARG A 31 11.10 -7.21 18.80
N ARG A 32 10.81 -6.24 19.67
CA ARG A 32 10.91 -6.40 21.13
C ARG A 32 9.68 -7.09 21.73
N GLN A 33 8.51 -6.89 21.13
CA GLN A 33 7.23 -7.29 21.72
C GLN A 33 6.57 -8.51 21.04
N MET A 34 6.95 -8.84 19.80
CA MET A 34 6.40 -9.97 19.05
C MET A 34 7.32 -11.18 19.09
N THR A 35 6.78 -12.35 18.73
CA THR A 35 7.62 -13.52 18.46
C THR A 35 8.55 -13.23 17.28
N ARG A 36 9.72 -13.89 17.25
CA ARG A 36 10.67 -13.76 16.13
C ARG A 36 10.04 -14.10 14.77
N GLY A 37 9.11 -15.05 14.73
CA GLY A 37 8.41 -15.44 13.51
C GLY A 37 7.51 -14.32 12.99
N ASP A 38 6.65 -13.78 13.86
CA ASP A 38 5.72 -12.71 13.45
C ASP A 38 6.44 -11.40 13.14
N ALA A 39 7.50 -11.05 13.88
CA ALA A 39 8.31 -9.88 13.60
C ALA A 39 9.01 -9.98 12.23
N ARG A 40 9.52 -11.17 11.85
CA ARG A 40 10.10 -11.40 10.51
C ARG A 40 9.04 -11.28 9.43
N LEU A 41 7.86 -11.84 9.66
CA LEU A 41 6.73 -11.75 8.73
C LEU A 41 6.31 -10.30 8.51
N LEU A 42 6.25 -9.51 9.58
CA LEU A 42 5.95 -8.08 9.52
C LEU A 42 7.00 -7.30 8.71
N VAL A 43 8.30 -7.53 8.96
CA VAL A 43 9.38 -6.88 8.21
C VAL A 43 9.26 -7.18 6.72
N ALA A 44 9.08 -8.45 6.36
CA ALA A 44 8.96 -8.86 4.97
C ALA A 44 7.70 -8.27 4.30
N LEU A 45 6.57 -8.26 5.02
CA LEU A 45 5.33 -7.64 4.57
C LEU A 45 5.53 -6.14 4.26
N LEU A 46 6.13 -5.39 5.19
CA LEU A 46 6.35 -3.95 5.01
C LEU A 46 7.45 -3.65 3.97
N GLY A 47 8.37 -4.59 3.74
CA GLY A 47 9.35 -4.58 2.65
C GLY A 47 8.78 -4.86 1.26
N ALA A 48 7.48 -5.19 1.17
CA ALA A 48 6.83 -5.66 -0.07
C ALA A 48 7.47 -6.94 -0.66
N GLU A 49 8.06 -7.77 0.20
CA GLU A 49 8.56 -9.09 -0.17
C GLU A 49 7.40 -10.09 -0.29
N HIS A 50 7.47 -10.97 -1.28
CA HIS A 50 6.48 -12.03 -1.41
C HIS A 50 6.74 -13.11 -0.35
N ILE A 51 5.80 -13.27 0.57
CA ILE A 51 5.91 -14.20 1.70
C ILE A 51 4.77 -15.20 1.69
N ALA A 52 5.10 -16.47 1.87
CA ALA A 52 4.09 -17.48 2.15
C ALA A 52 3.53 -17.23 3.55
N THR A 53 2.20 -17.24 3.68
CA THR A 53 1.51 -17.03 4.95
C THR A 53 0.37 -17.99 5.12
N ALA A 54 0.22 -18.52 6.33
CA ALA A 54 -0.94 -19.30 6.73
C ALA A 54 -2.12 -18.41 7.15
N SER A 55 -1.89 -17.11 7.40
CA SER A 55 -2.92 -16.17 7.86
C SER A 55 -3.96 -15.91 6.76
N PRO A 56 -5.26 -16.21 7.00
CA PRO A 56 -6.33 -15.90 6.05
C PRO A 56 -6.47 -14.40 5.77
N VAL A 57 -6.22 -13.56 6.78
CA VAL A 57 -6.27 -12.09 6.65
C VAL A 57 -5.17 -11.60 5.71
N LEU A 58 -3.94 -12.09 5.87
CA LEU A 58 -2.85 -11.69 4.98
C LEU A 58 -3.01 -12.21 3.55
N LYS A 59 -3.63 -13.39 3.37
CA LYS A 59 -3.99 -13.87 2.03
C LYS A 59 -4.92 -12.88 1.33
N GLN A 60 -5.96 -12.41 2.02
CA GLN A 60 -6.87 -11.39 1.50
C GLN A 60 -6.14 -10.08 1.16
N VAL A 61 -5.17 -9.65 1.98
CA VAL A 61 -4.32 -8.49 1.67
C VAL A 61 -3.52 -8.71 0.38
N PHE A 62 -2.88 -9.87 0.22
CA PHE A 62 -2.07 -10.14 -0.97
C PHE A 62 -2.91 -10.26 -2.24
N GLU A 63 -4.07 -10.90 -2.15
CA GLU A 63 -5.02 -11.01 -3.26
C GLU A 63 -5.54 -9.62 -3.68
N PHE A 64 -5.89 -8.78 -2.72
CA PHE A 64 -6.32 -7.41 -2.98
C PHE A 64 -5.20 -6.57 -3.61
N GLU A 65 -3.99 -6.58 -3.05
CA GLU A 65 -2.85 -5.82 -3.60
C GLU A 65 -2.48 -6.30 -5.00
N GLN A 66 -2.47 -7.61 -5.23
CA GLN A 66 -2.21 -8.17 -6.57
C GLN A 66 -3.29 -7.71 -7.55
N SER A 67 -4.56 -7.82 -7.17
CA SER A 67 -5.68 -7.41 -8.02
C SER A 67 -5.62 -5.91 -8.34
N LEU A 68 -5.42 -5.05 -7.34
CA LEU A 68 -5.30 -3.61 -7.52
C LEU A 68 -4.13 -3.25 -8.44
N ASN A 69 -2.95 -3.85 -8.20
CA ASN A 69 -1.77 -3.59 -9.01
C ASN A 69 -1.92 -4.08 -10.45
N ASN A 70 -2.58 -5.23 -10.66
CA ASN A 70 -2.90 -5.72 -12.01
C ASN A 70 -3.85 -4.76 -12.73
N HIS A 71 -4.89 -4.23 -12.07
CA HIS A 71 -5.80 -3.26 -12.66
C HIS A 71 -5.07 -1.96 -13.05
N VAL A 72 -4.17 -1.46 -12.20
CA VAL A 72 -3.32 -0.30 -12.53
C VAL A 72 -2.41 -0.61 -13.74
N ALA A 73 -1.77 -1.78 -13.76
CA ALA A 73 -0.87 -2.17 -14.83
C ALA A 73 -1.61 -2.31 -16.17
N VAL A 74 -2.77 -2.98 -16.18
CA VAL A 74 -3.63 -3.15 -17.36
C VAL A 74 -4.11 -1.79 -17.88
N TYR A 75 -4.59 -0.91 -17.01
CA TYR A 75 -5.02 0.43 -17.42
C TYR A 75 -3.89 1.20 -18.12
N ARG A 76 -2.67 1.15 -17.55
CA ARG A 76 -1.48 1.79 -18.14
C ARG A 76 -1.09 1.14 -19.48
N ALA A 77 -1.12 -0.18 -19.57
CA ALA A 77 -0.80 -0.89 -20.81
C ALA A 77 -1.77 -0.50 -21.93
N LEU A 78 -3.08 -0.47 -21.65
CA LEU A 78 -4.09 -0.03 -22.62
C LEU A 78 -3.89 1.42 -23.06
N LYS A 79 -3.57 2.34 -22.13
CA LYS A 79 -3.24 3.74 -22.47
C LYS A 79 -2.01 3.87 -23.36
N LEU A 80 -1.06 2.93 -23.26
CA LEU A 80 0.18 2.89 -24.03
C LEU A 80 0.10 1.97 -25.26
N ASN A 81 -1.09 1.48 -25.62
CA ASN A 81 -1.30 0.50 -26.70
C ASN A 81 -0.43 -0.77 -26.56
N ARG A 82 -0.16 -1.20 -25.33
CA ARG A 82 0.55 -2.45 -24.99
C ARG A 82 -0.44 -3.55 -24.63
N ASP A 83 -0.04 -4.80 -24.87
CA ASP A 83 -0.86 -5.97 -24.54
C ASP A 83 -1.03 -6.15 -23.01
N PRO A 84 -2.27 -6.10 -22.48
CA PRO A 84 -2.56 -6.34 -21.07
C PRO A 84 -2.07 -7.68 -20.52
N GLN A 85 -2.00 -8.73 -21.34
CA GLN A 85 -1.61 -10.07 -20.88
C GLN A 85 -0.15 -10.12 -20.44
N THR A 86 0.68 -9.22 -20.95
CA THR A 86 2.13 -9.16 -20.65
C THR A 86 2.45 -8.49 -19.31
N VAL A 87 1.49 -7.78 -18.71
CA VAL A 87 1.72 -6.96 -17.51
C VAL A 87 1.01 -7.49 -16.26
N THR A 88 0.10 -8.44 -16.40
CA THR A 88 -0.62 -9.04 -15.27
C THR A 88 0.20 -10.11 -14.57
N ARG A 89 0.15 -10.13 -13.24
CA ARG A 89 0.75 -11.19 -12.41
C ARG A 89 -0.34 -12.08 -11.86
N GLY A 90 -0.27 -13.39 -12.13
CA GLY A 90 -1.31 -14.34 -11.69
C GLY A 90 -2.64 -14.13 -12.41
N ALA A 91 -3.75 -14.43 -11.74
CA ALA A 91 -5.08 -14.29 -12.33
C ALA A 91 -5.49 -12.81 -12.42
N TYR A 92 -5.93 -12.38 -13.61
CA TYR A 92 -6.63 -11.12 -13.81
C TYR A 92 -8.13 -11.39 -13.86
N GLY A 93 -8.83 -11.11 -12.77
CA GLY A 93 -10.29 -11.23 -12.68
C GLY A 93 -10.97 -9.90 -13.03
N ALA A 94 -12.12 -9.97 -13.69
CA ALA A 94 -12.95 -8.79 -13.92
C ALA A 94 -13.47 -8.23 -12.57
N ASN A 95 -13.02 -7.03 -12.21
CA ASN A 95 -13.52 -6.30 -11.05
C ASN A 95 -13.92 -4.87 -11.47
N PRO A 96 -15.21 -4.61 -11.76
CA PRO A 96 -15.68 -3.29 -12.20
C PRO A 96 -15.36 -2.16 -11.22
N GLU A 97 -15.39 -2.43 -9.91
CA GLU A 97 -15.09 -1.44 -8.87
C GLU A 97 -13.63 -1.01 -8.94
N LEU A 98 -12.69 -1.96 -9.05
CA LEU A 98 -11.27 -1.65 -9.20
C LEU A 98 -10.97 -0.97 -10.55
N GLN A 99 -11.68 -1.36 -11.61
CA GLN A 99 -11.55 -0.68 -12.90
C GLN A 99 -11.97 0.79 -12.82
N GLN A 100 -13.09 1.08 -12.13
CA GLN A 100 -13.53 2.45 -11.94
C GLN A 100 -12.59 3.23 -11.02
N LEU A 101 -12.17 2.65 -9.90
CA LEU A 101 -11.20 3.25 -8.98
C LEU A 101 -9.90 3.66 -9.69
N VAL A 102 -9.36 2.79 -10.55
CA VAL A 102 -8.13 3.07 -11.31
C VAL A 102 -8.37 4.18 -12.34
N LYS A 103 -9.54 4.23 -12.99
CA LYS A 103 -9.90 5.33 -13.89
C LYS A 103 -9.99 6.66 -13.13
N ASP A 104 -10.63 6.67 -11.97
CA ASP A 104 -10.78 7.86 -11.14
C ASP A 104 -9.41 8.37 -10.67
N ALA A 105 -8.54 7.47 -10.22
CA ALA A 105 -7.16 7.80 -9.85
C ALA A 105 -6.36 8.36 -11.04
N ALA A 106 -6.51 7.80 -12.24
CA ALA A 106 -5.81 8.27 -13.43
C ALA A 106 -6.32 9.62 -13.96
N ASN A 107 -7.57 9.97 -13.69
CA ASN A 107 -8.20 11.22 -14.09
C ASN A 107 -8.16 12.30 -12.99
N ALA A 108 -7.49 12.04 -11.87
CA ALA A 108 -7.36 13.00 -10.78
C ALA A 108 -6.63 14.28 -11.24
N ALA A 109 -6.86 15.38 -10.51
CA ALA A 109 -6.32 16.69 -10.86
C ALA A 109 -4.79 16.73 -10.95
N ASP A 110 -4.10 15.92 -10.14
CA ASP A 110 -2.67 15.69 -10.25
C ASP A 110 -2.27 14.26 -9.80
N PRO A 111 -1.02 13.83 -10.06
CA PRO A 111 -0.56 12.48 -9.71
C PRO A 111 -0.63 12.15 -8.21
N LEU A 112 -0.55 13.15 -7.32
CA LEU A 112 -0.62 12.92 -5.88
C LEU A 112 -2.05 12.67 -5.44
N GLU A 113 -3.01 13.40 -6.00
CA GLU A 113 -4.44 13.11 -5.77
C GLU A 113 -4.83 11.73 -6.31
N GLY A 114 -4.32 11.35 -7.48
CA GLY A 114 -4.51 9.98 -8.01
C GLY A 114 -3.94 8.91 -7.09
N ASP A 115 -2.74 9.12 -6.56
CA ASP A 115 -2.12 8.20 -5.59
C ASP A 115 -2.92 8.13 -4.27
N LYS A 116 -3.47 9.26 -3.79
CA LYS A 116 -4.34 9.30 -2.61
C LYS A 116 -5.62 8.50 -2.80
N VAL A 117 -6.22 8.51 -3.99
CA VAL A 117 -7.41 7.68 -4.31
C VAL A 117 -7.09 6.19 -4.11
N LEU A 118 -5.98 5.72 -4.68
CA LEU A 118 -5.57 4.31 -4.56
C LEU A 118 -5.19 3.95 -3.11
N SER A 119 -4.46 4.83 -2.42
CA SER A 119 -4.09 4.60 -1.01
C SER A 119 -5.31 4.62 -0.09
N ARG A 120 -6.34 5.41 -0.40
CA ARG A 120 -7.59 5.42 0.35
C ARG A 120 -8.32 4.08 0.24
N ALA A 121 -8.34 3.50 -0.96
CA ALA A 121 -8.91 2.17 -1.15
C ALA A 121 -8.16 1.11 -0.33
N ARG A 122 -6.82 1.14 -0.32
CA ARG A 122 -5.99 0.29 0.55
C ARG A 122 -6.33 0.46 2.02
N TRP A 123 -6.38 1.71 2.48
CA TRP A 123 -6.71 2.04 3.86
C TRP A 123 -8.06 1.45 4.28
N ASN A 124 -9.10 1.68 3.49
CA ASN A 124 -10.45 1.19 3.77
C ASN A 124 -10.50 -0.34 3.78
N PHE A 125 -9.81 -0.98 2.84
CA PHE A 125 -9.70 -2.43 2.80
C PHE A 125 -9.04 -2.99 4.07
N TYR A 126 -7.93 -2.39 4.52
CA TYR A 126 -7.25 -2.81 5.75
C TYR A 126 -8.14 -2.58 6.99
N GLU A 127 -8.82 -1.43 7.09
CA GLU A 127 -9.75 -1.15 8.20
C GLU A 127 -10.85 -2.21 8.30
N ASN A 128 -11.42 -2.60 7.17
CA ASN A 128 -12.46 -3.64 7.13
C ASN A 128 -11.91 -4.99 7.61
N LEU A 129 -10.66 -5.34 7.23
CA LEU A 129 -10.01 -6.56 7.70
C LEU A 129 -9.60 -6.51 9.17
N MET A 130 -9.43 -5.33 9.77
CA MET A 130 -9.10 -5.20 11.19
C MET A 130 -10.31 -5.51 12.09
N VAL A 131 -11.54 -5.50 11.56
CA VAL A 131 -12.75 -5.80 12.33
C VAL A 131 -12.69 -7.24 12.85
N GLY A 132 -12.68 -7.39 14.19
CA GLY A 132 -12.62 -8.69 14.85
C GLY A 132 -11.21 -9.25 15.05
N GLU A 133 -10.17 -8.59 14.53
CA GLU A 133 -8.77 -9.03 14.65
C GLU A 133 -8.03 -8.43 15.86
N PHE A 134 -8.76 -7.90 16.85
CA PHE A 134 -8.15 -7.15 17.95
C PHE A 134 -7.00 -7.91 18.63
N TYR A 135 -5.83 -7.25 18.68
CA TYR A 135 -4.60 -7.75 19.30
C TYR A 135 -3.97 -8.99 18.64
N THR A 136 -4.43 -9.43 17.47
CA THR A 136 -3.81 -10.54 16.74
C THR A 136 -2.53 -10.08 16.02
N PRO A 137 -1.65 -11.00 15.58
CA PRO A 137 -0.53 -10.65 14.72
C PRO A 137 -1.01 -9.94 13.44
N ALA A 138 -2.17 -10.34 12.90
CA ALA A 138 -2.76 -9.74 11.71
C ALA A 138 -3.16 -8.28 11.95
N PHE A 139 -3.72 -7.94 13.11
CA PHE A 139 -4.00 -6.55 13.47
C PHE A 139 -2.74 -5.68 13.49
N ILE A 140 -1.64 -6.16 14.07
CA ILE A 140 -0.35 -5.44 14.09
C ILE A 140 0.18 -5.26 12.66
N MET A 141 0.02 -6.26 11.79
CA MET A 141 0.42 -6.19 10.39
C MET A 141 -0.40 -5.18 9.57
N LEU A 142 -1.73 -5.20 9.73
CA LEU A 142 -2.62 -4.23 9.10
C LEU A 142 -2.35 -2.80 9.60
N TYR A 143 -2.07 -2.64 10.89
CA TYR A 143 -1.61 -1.38 11.46
C TYR A 143 -0.33 -0.88 10.79
N GLY A 144 0.68 -1.74 10.63
CA GLY A 144 1.94 -1.41 9.96
C GLY A 144 1.74 -0.97 8.51
N LEU A 145 0.84 -1.63 7.77
CA LEU A 145 0.50 -1.24 6.40
C LEU A 145 -0.16 0.14 6.34
N LYS A 146 -1.08 0.43 7.28
CA LYS A 146 -1.69 1.76 7.42
C LYS A 146 -0.65 2.82 7.79
N LEU A 147 0.25 2.51 8.73
CA LEU A 147 1.32 3.42 9.14
C LEU A 147 2.23 3.80 7.96
N LYS A 148 2.57 2.82 7.11
CA LYS A 148 3.37 3.05 5.90
C LYS A 148 2.70 4.04 4.94
N ILE A 149 1.37 4.01 4.84
CA ILE A 149 0.61 5.00 4.05
C ILE A 149 0.73 6.40 4.68
N VAL A 150 0.55 6.52 6.00
CA VAL A 150 0.64 7.81 6.71
C VAL A 150 2.05 8.39 6.61
N GLU A 151 3.07 7.58 6.85
CA GLU A 151 4.48 7.99 6.76
C GLU A 151 4.83 8.46 5.35
N ARG A 152 4.37 7.75 4.31
CA ARG A 152 4.59 8.15 2.92
C ARG A 152 4.06 9.57 2.66
N TYR A 153 2.83 9.87 3.08
CA TYR A 153 2.26 11.20 2.86
C TYR A 153 2.84 12.27 3.76
N HIS A 154 3.23 11.93 4.98
CA HIS A 154 4.00 12.82 5.84
C HIS A 154 5.33 13.22 5.19
N ASN A 155 6.04 12.26 4.60
CA ASN A 155 7.30 12.51 3.91
C ASN A 155 7.12 13.34 2.64
N ILE A 156 6.09 13.08 1.83
CA ILE A 156 5.76 13.92 0.67
C ILE A 156 5.42 15.36 1.10
N ALA A 157 4.73 15.53 2.23
CA ALA A 157 4.36 16.85 2.75
C ALA A 157 5.53 17.61 3.41
N SER A 158 6.68 16.98 3.65
CA SER A 158 7.88 17.65 4.14
C SER A 158 8.44 18.67 3.12
N PRO A 159 9.22 19.68 3.54
CA PRO A 159 9.82 20.63 2.60
C PRO A 159 10.61 19.94 1.48
N GLN A 160 11.46 18.98 1.83
CA GLN A 160 12.26 18.20 0.89
C GLN A 160 11.40 17.29 0.00
N GLY A 161 10.33 16.72 0.57
CA GLY A 161 9.38 15.89 -0.17
C GLY A 161 8.60 16.68 -1.22
N ARG A 162 8.19 17.90 -0.90
CA ARG A 162 7.50 18.80 -1.84
C ARG A 162 8.42 19.23 -2.97
N GLU A 163 9.66 19.61 -2.66
CA GLU A 163 10.65 19.98 -3.68
C GLU A 163 10.85 18.86 -4.70
N LYS A 164 11.14 17.64 -4.22
CA LYS A 164 11.30 16.46 -5.08
C LYS A 164 10.03 16.11 -5.86
N TYR A 165 8.86 16.32 -5.27
CA TYR A 165 7.58 16.07 -5.95
C TYR A 165 7.35 17.07 -7.10
N GLU A 166 7.66 18.34 -6.89
CA GLU A 166 7.57 19.37 -7.93
C GLU A 166 8.61 19.17 -9.05
N GLU A 167 9.80 18.64 -8.74
CA GLU A 167 10.75 18.20 -9.75
C GLU A 167 10.17 17.08 -10.62
N LEU A 168 9.57 16.05 -10.02
CA LEU A 168 8.99 14.92 -10.74
C LEU A 168 7.79 15.33 -11.63
N LYS A 169 7.02 16.36 -11.24
CA LYS A 169 5.95 16.92 -12.07
C LYS A 169 6.48 17.59 -13.35
N LYS A 170 7.71 18.12 -13.33
CA LYS A 170 8.34 18.81 -14.46
C LYS A 170 9.05 17.87 -15.43
N VAL A 171 9.21 16.59 -15.07
CA VAL A 171 9.74 15.59 -15.97
C VAL A 171 8.65 15.28 -17.00
N ASP A 172 8.67 15.99 -18.12
CA ASP A 172 7.97 15.55 -19.32
C ASP A 172 8.53 14.18 -19.69
N PHE A 173 7.69 13.14 -19.61
CA PHE A 173 8.03 11.87 -20.24
C PHE A 173 8.07 12.14 -21.74
N PRO A 174 9.22 12.03 -22.41
CA PRO A 174 9.29 12.31 -23.83
C PRO A 174 8.32 11.37 -24.55
N GLU A 175 7.38 11.93 -25.32
CA GLU A 175 6.60 11.17 -26.28
C GLU A 175 7.59 10.43 -27.19
N GLY A 176 7.75 9.12 -26.98
CA GLY A 176 8.67 8.28 -27.77
C GLY A 176 9.73 7.49 -27.01
N MET A 177 9.93 7.65 -25.70
CA MET A 177 10.93 6.84 -24.98
C MET A 177 10.59 5.33 -24.91
N PHE A 178 9.37 4.96 -25.29
CA PHE A 178 8.88 3.57 -25.28
C PHE A 178 8.60 2.99 -26.66
N ALA A 179 9.03 3.66 -27.74
CA ALA A 179 8.81 3.18 -29.11
C ALA A 179 9.75 2.03 -29.53
N ASN A 180 10.79 1.71 -28.75
CA ASN A 180 11.76 0.65 -29.08
C ASN A 180 12.23 -0.10 -27.82
N LEU A 181 11.34 -0.85 -27.17
CA LEU A 181 11.64 -2.00 -26.30
C LEU A 181 10.44 -2.94 -26.34
#